data_AF-A0A497G909-F1
#
_entry.id   AF-A0A497G909-F1
#
_cell.length_a   1.000
_cell.length_b   1.000
_cell.length_c   1.000
_cell.angle_alpha   90.00
_cell.angle_beta   90.00
_cell.angle_gamma   90.00
#
_symmetry.space_group_name_H-M   'P 1'
#
loop_
_entity.id
_entity.type
_entity.pdbx_description
1 polymer ?
#
loop_
_entity_poly.entity_id
_entity_poly.type
_entity_poly.pdbx_seq_one_letter_code
_entity_poly.pdbx_strand_id
1 'polypeptide(L)'
;MNRAVHPLEELFRGSRKVLRVLRLFLLDPETPHTKYAVENRALVYDVEPVLKRLVALGVLRVVDEKPRRYVLNTGNPLVRAVERMMRDVGYI
;
A
#
# COMPACT_ATOMS: atom_id res chain seq x y z
N MET A 1 -15.69 18.68 -1.57
CA MET A 1 -15.26 18.53 -0.15
C MET A 1 -13.78 18.20 -0.13
N ASN A 2 -12.92 19.12 0.34
CA ASN A 2 -11.52 18.83 0.60
C ASN A 2 -11.47 17.86 1.80
N ARG A 3 -11.23 16.57 1.55
CA ARG A 3 -10.79 15.67 2.63
C ARG A 3 -9.48 16.25 3.15
N ALA A 4 -9.41 16.57 4.43
CA ALA A 4 -8.16 17.01 5.06
C ALA A 4 -7.07 15.98 4.71
N VAL A 5 -5.99 16.44 4.08
CA VAL A 5 -4.85 15.58 3.76
C VAL A 5 -4.21 15.18 5.08
N HIS A 6 -4.01 13.87 5.28
CA HIS A 6 -3.42 13.38 6.51
C HIS A 6 -2.00 13.95 6.71
N PRO A 7 -1.59 14.35 7.93
CA PRO A 7 -0.26 14.92 8.16
C PRO A 7 0.89 14.06 7.61
N LEU A 8 0.77 12.73 7.68
CA LEU A 8 1.74 11.80 7.10
C LEU A 8 1.86 11.92 5.56
N GLU A 9 0.75 12.11 4.85
CA GLU A 9 0.77 12.36 3.39
C GLU A 9 1.41 13.71 3.05
N GLU A 10 1.42 14.65 4.00
CA GLU A 10 2.02 15.95 3.82
C GLU A 10 3.51 15.97 4.16
N LEU A 11 3.90 15.28 5.23
CA LEU A 11 5.30 15.01 5.57
C LEU A 11 6.01 14.28 4.43
N PHE A 12 5.34 13.31 3.80
CA PHE A 12 5.85 12.53 2.68
C PHE A 12 5.15 12.90 1.36
N ARG A 13 5.03 14.20 1.06
CA ARG A 13 4.34 14.71 -0.14
C ARG A 13 4.78 14.02 -1.44
N GLY A 14 6.07 13.73 -1.60
CA GLY A 14 6.61 13.03 -2.78
C GLY A 14 6.28 11.53 -2.85
N SER A 15 5.78 10.95 -1.75
CA SER A 15 5.51 9.51 -1.59
C SER A 15 4.05 9.20 -1.26
N ARG A 16 3.12 10.17 -1.39
CA ARG A 16 1.68 9.96 -1.12
C ARG A 16 1.11 8.73 -1.80
N LYS A 17 1.49 8.49 -3.07
CA LYS A 17 1.07 7.31 -3.83
C LYS A 17 1.45 6.01 -3.10
N VAL A 18 2.67 5.93 -2.58
CA VAL A 18 3.17 4.77 -1.85
C VAL A 18 2.42 4.60 -0.52
N LEU A 19 2.21 5.69 0.23
CA LEU A 19 1.48 5.65 1.50
C LEU A 19 0.06 5.12 1.33
N ARG A 20 -0.67 5.60 0.32
CA ARG A 20 -2.06 5.15 0.06
C ARG A 20 -2.13 3.69 -0.36
N VAL A 21 -1.17 3.23 -1.16
CA VAL A 21 -1.07 1.81 -1.54
C VAL A 21 -0.76 0.95 -0.33
N LEU A 22 0.21 1.35 0.50
CA LEU A 22 0.51 0.63 1.75
C LEU A 22 -0.70 0.59 2.67
N ARG A 23 -1.39 1.73 2.85
CA ARG A 23 -2.62 1.83 3.65
C ARG A 23 -3.68 0.84 3.20
N LEU A 24 -3.90 0.71 1.88
CA LEU A 24 -4.83 -0.28 1.34
C LEU A 24 -4.48 -1.70 1.80
N PHE A 25 -3.22 -2.12 1.60
CA PHE A 25 -2.80 -3.47 1.96
C PHE A 25 -2.73 -3.70 3.47
N LEU A 26 -2.44 -2.67 4.27
CA LEU A 26 -2.39 -2.81 5.72
C LEU A 26 -3.78 -2.87 6.37
N LEU A 27 -4.79 -2.24 5.76
CA LEU A 27 -6.18 -2.33 6.21
C LEU A 27 -6.85 -3.67 5.84
N ASP A 28 -6.33 -4.37 4.83
CA ASP A 28 -6.93 -5.59 4.27
C ASP A 28 -5.83 -6.61 3.87
N PRO A 29 -5.01 -7.10 4.85
CA PRO A 29 -3.74 -7.75 4.58
C PRO A 29 -3.84 -9.11 3.87
N GLU A 30 -4.94 -9.83 4.09
CA GLU A 30 -5.16 -11.18 3.54
C GLU A 30 -5.82 -11.14 2.16
N THR A 31 -6.37 -10.00 1.72
CA THR A 31 -7.12 -9.91 0.47
C THR A 31 -6.18 -9.64 -0.71
N PRO A 32 -6.13 -10.52 -1.72
CA PRO A 32 -5.35 -10.24 -2.92
C PRO A 32 -6.00 -9.13 -3.77
N HIS A 33 -5.19 -8.23 -4.31
CA HIS A 33 -5.65 -7.14 -5.17
C HIS A 33 -4.95 -7.19 -6.54
N THR A 34 -5.72 -6.92 -7.60
CA THR A 34 -5.15 -6.65 -8.93
C THR A 34 -4.63 -5.21 -9.00
N LYS A 35 -3.80 -4.89 -10.00
CA LYS A 35 -3.37 -3.51 -10.28
C LYS A 35 -4.55 -2.53 -10.30
N TYR A 36 -5.60 -2.86 -11.07
CA TYR A 36 -6.79 -2.02 -11.22
C TYR A 36 -7.56 -1.85 -9.90
N ALA A 37 -7.65 -2.89 -9.08
CA ALA A 37 -8.29 -2.78 -7.77
C ALA A 37 -7.51 -1.83 -6.85
N VAL A 38 -6.18 -1.88 -6.89
CA VAL A 38 -5.32 -0.96 -6.11
C VAL A 38 -5.52 0.49 -6.55
N GLU A 39 -5.51 0.77 -7.85
CA GLU A 39 -5.69 2.14 -8.37
C GLU A 39 -7.02 2.76 -7.90
N ASN A 40 -8.10 1.99 -8.02
CA ASN A 40 -9.43 2.43 -7.62
C ASN A 40 -9.58 2.59 -6.10
N ARG A 41 -9.11 1.62 -5.31
CA ARG A 41 -9.29 1.65 -3.83
C ARG A 41 -8.35 2.63 -3.15
N ALA A 42 -7.11 2.76 -3.63
CA ALA A 42 -6.14 3.68 -3.06
C ALA A 42 -6.25 5.11 -3.64
N LEU A 43 -7.15 5.33 -4.60
CA LEU A 43 -7.36 6.63 -5.28
C LEU A 43 -6.04 7.17 -5.86
N VAL A 44 -5.34 6.33 -6.63
CA VAL A 44 -4.06 6.63 -7.29
C VAL A 44 -4.04 6.04 -8.70
N TYR A 45 -3.26 6.64 -9.59
CA TYR A 45 -3.04 6.15 -10.96
C TYR A 45 -1.61 5.67 -11.15
N ASP A 46 -1.37 4.85 -12.18
CA ASP A 46 -0.05 4.36 -12.57
C ASP A 46 0.69 3.77 -11.35
N VAL A 47 0.06 2.76 -10.76
CA VAL A 47 0.54 2.12 -9.53
C VAL A 47 1.55 1.01 -9.80
N GLU A 48 1.73 0.61 -11.06
CA GLU A 48 2.59 -0.50 -11.45
C GLU A 48 4.05 -0.36 -10.97
N PRO A 49 4.71 0.83 -11.08
CA PRO A 49 6.05 1.00 -10.54
C PRO A 49 6.11 0.83 -9.01
N VAL A 50 5.06 1.25 -8.30
CA VAL A 50 4.96 1.09 -6.85
C VAL A 50 4.81 -0.39 -6.49
N LEU A 51 3.92 -1.11 -7.16
CA LEU A 51 3.72 -2.54 -6.91
C LEU A 51 4.99 -3.35 -7.19
N LYS A 52 5.68 -3.09 -8.31
CA LYS A 52 6.96 -3.75 -8.63
C LYS A 52 8.00 -3.52 -7.55
N ARG A 53 8.14 -2.28 -7.08
CA ARG A 53 9.07 -1.93 -6.00
C ARG A 53 8.70 -2.60 -4.67
N LEU A 54 7.43 -2.62 -4.30
CA LEU A 54 6.97 -3.26 -3.07
C LEU A 54 7.16 -4.79 -3.12
N VAL A 55 6.99 -5.42 -4.27
CA VAL A 55 7.34 -6.84 -4.46
C VAL A 55 8.85 -7.05 -4.34
N ALA A 56 9.67 -6.20 -4.96
CA ALA A 56 11.13 -6.31 -4.88
C ALA A 56 11.66 -6.13 -3.44
N LEU A 57 11.00 -5.31 -2.62
CA LEU A 57 11.29 -5.14 -1.19
C LEU A 57 10.71 -6.26 -0.31
N GLY A 58 10.01 -7.23 -0.90
CA GLY A 58 9.33 -8.30 -0.18
C GLY A 58 8.14 -7.85 0.68
N VAL A 59 7.65 -6.62 0.48
CA VAL A 59 6.48 -6.06 1.18
C VAL A 59 5.18 -6.70 0.65
N LEU A 60 5.12 -6.94 -0.66
CA LEU A 60 4.03 -7.65 -1.32
C LEU A 60 4.52 -8.97 -1.90
N ARG A 61 3.62 -9.95 -2.00
CA ARG A 61 3.81 -11.20 -2.75
C ARG A 61 2.84 -11.26 -3.91
N VAL A 62 3.25 -11.89 -5.00
CA VAL A 62 2.36 -12.22 -6.13
C VAL A 62 1.77 -13.59 -5.88
N VAL A 63 0.45 -13.72 -5.92
CA VAL A 63 -0.28 -14.98 -5.64
C VAL A 63 -1.03 -15.56 -6.84
N ASP A 64 -1.16 -14.78 -7.90
CA ASP A 64 -1.75 -15.18 -9.19
C ASP A 64 -1.05 -14.36 -10.28
N GLU A 65 -0.90 -14.92 -11.48
CA GLU A 65 -0.32 -14.26 -12.64
C GLU A 65 -1.35 -13.82 -13.69
N LYS A 66 -2.58 -14.36 -13.67
CA LYS A 66 -3.59 -14.15 -14.73
C LYS A 66 -5.02 -13.95 -14.17
N PRO A 67 -5.39 -12.73 -13.74
CA PRO A 67 -4.59 -11.50 -13.72
C PRO A 67 -3.63 -11.47 -12.54
N ARG A 68 -2.53 -10.70 -12.67
CA ARG A 68 -1.56 -10.56 -11.58
C ARG A 68 -2.22 -10.02 -10.30
N ARG A 69 -2.14 -10.76 -9.20
CA ARG A 69 -2.67 -10.38 -7.88
C ARG A 69 -1.57 -10.26 -6.85
N TYR A 70 -1.68 -9.23 -6.00
CA TYR A 70 -0.73 -8.88 -4.97
C TYR A 70 -1.37 -9.02 -3.59
N VAL A 71 -0.65 -9.56 -2.61
CA VAL A 71 -1.09 -9.67 -1.21
C VAL A 71 0.01 -9.17 -0.29
N LEU A 72 -0.33 -8.70 0.90
CA LEU A 72 0.66 -8.27 1.89
C LEU A 72 1.52 -9.45 2.36
N ASN A 73 2.81 -9.20 2.58
CA ASN A 73 3.69 -10.14 3.24
C ASN A 73 3.79 -9.84 4.74
N THR A 74 2.80 -10.30 5.51
CA THR A 74 2.73 -10.13 6.98
C THR A 74 3.92 -10.72 7.73
N GLY A 75 4.62 -11.69 7.12
CA GLY A 75 5.85 -12.27 7.64
C GLY A 75 7.05 -11.31 7.62
N ASN A 76 7.03 -10.26 6.78
CA ASN A 76 8.14 -9.35 6.61
C ASN A 76 8.29 -8.37 7.80
N PRO A 77 9.45 -8.31 8.48
CA PRO A 77 9.68 -7.36 9.58
C PRO A 77 9.46 -5.89 9.22
N LEU A 78 9.79 -5.50 7.98
CA LEU A 78 9.56 -4.14 7.48
C LEU A 78 8.06 -3.81 7.47
N VAL A 79 7.22 -4.75 7.03
CA VAL A 79 5.75 -4.57 7.03
C VAL A 79 5.24 -4.33 8.43
N ARG A 80 5.68 -5.12 9.42
CA ARG A 80 5.29 -4.95 10.82
C ARG A 80 5.72 -3.60 11.40
N ALA A 81 6.93 -3.13 11.07
CA ALA A 81 7.44 -1.83 11.52
C ALA A 81 6.65 -0.67 10.90
N VAL A 82 6.35 -0.75 9.60
CA VAL A 82 5.57 0.26 8.88
C VAL A 82 4.12 0.29 9.38
N GLU A 83 3.50 -0.87 9.60
CA GLU A 83 2.15 -0.97 10.18
C GLU A 83 2.08 -0.26 11.53
N ARG A 84 3.03 -0.57 12.44
CA ARG A 84 3.10 0.06 13.76
C ARG A 84 3.21 1.57 13.64
N MET A 85 4.17 2.06 12.85
CA MET A 85 4.35 3.49 12.61
C MET A 85 3.07 4.16 12.09
N MET A 86 2.40 3.55 11.10
CA MET A 86 1.20 4.12 10.49
C MET A 86 0.00 4.12 11.46
N ARG A 87 -0.09 3.12 12.35
CA ARG A 87 -1.11 3.05 13.40
C ARG A 87 -0.86 4.09 14.51
N ASP A 88 0.40 4.22 14.94
CA ASP A 88 0.79 5.16 16.01
C ASP A 88 0.51 6.62 15.63
N VAL A 89 0.57 6.95 14.33
CA VAL A 89 0.25 8.29 13.81
C VAL A 89 -1.19 8.44 13.33
N GLY A 90 -2.06 7.45 13.55
CA GLY A 90 -3.48 7.49 13.21
C GLY A 90 -3.80 7.44 11.71
N TYR A 91 -2.87 6.97 10.87
CA TYR A 91 -3.09 6.86 9.43
C TYR A 91 -3.87 5.60 9.03
N ILE A 92 -3.72 4.52 9.82
CA ILE A 92 -4.50 3.28 9.74
C ILE A 92 -5.05 2.88 11.10
#